data_AF-A0A938WND0-F1
#
_entry.id   AF-A0A938WND0-F1
#
_cell.length_a   1.000
_cell.length_b   1.000
_cell.length_c   1.000
_cell.angle_alpha   90.00
_cell.angle_beta   90.00
_cell.angle_gamma   90.00
#
_symmetry.space_group_name_H-M   'P 1'
#
loop_
_entity.id
_entity.type
_entity.pdbx_description
1 polymer ?
#
loop_
_entity_poly.entity_id
_entity_poly.type
_entity_poly.pdbx_seq_one_letter_code
_entity_poly.pdbx_strand_id
1 'polypeptide(L)'
;MAKKAELENVPDVLGQFNSLKQKHPDAMLLFRKGDFYEMYKEDAVKAAAVLAITLTSRVLPGEKDPVKYTLFPYHALDVYLPKLIRSGQRVAICDQLETPKLKKEEQTKQKTGEKTKVKEEIIPNNTDMAKKKKEQAVQDKPVQTDPNEVKEKPACQKNTEQKAAAEQKPEAKADANVEQQAGAKKERKPREPQMVTADGGKVTHGHAYQGKDNLEDWYFTAKIDGQQLKPQKMDAADLAAYQKKELTVPQLMERYYPTKLMPKVPEDTYRFPRQMEGAEGAVAIEKFNVYKEKDEQRPDFGRYKFYAQVGDARMSAVASRQDLNAYFDRVMTPNQLIEKNFGERLHLKSAYEKYRLPEGVDPKGIRVAKDHTDNKWKVYVDMGDKGKTAKHEISFDDGYSLFKTRTATREQIAAKYLTPEINGLLSAQTAKLEKSNSMKM
;
A
#
# COMPACT_ATOMS: atom_id res chain seq x y z
N MET A 1 24.10 -16.20 -65.50
CA MET A 1 24.42 -15.66 -64.16
C MET A 1 23.76 -14.30 -64.04
N ALA A 2 22.74 -14.17 -63.18
CA ALA A 2 21.99 -12.93 -62.99
C ALA A 2 22.19 -12.39 -61.57
N LYS A 3 22.25 -11.06 -61.51
CA LYS A 3 22.75 -10.19 -60.45
C LYS A 3 22.22 -10.48 -59.04
N LYS A 4 23.19 -10.56 -58.14
CA LYS A 4 23.10 -10.29 -56.70
C LYS A 4 22.71 -8.81 -56.55
N ALA A 5 21.52 -8.53 -56.01
CA ALA A 5 21.09 -7.18 -55.65
C ALA A 5 20.56 -7.21 -54.20
N GLU A 6 21.39 -6.64 -53.32
CA GLU A 6 21.04 -5.88 -52.12
C GLU A 6 19.63 -6.08 -51.56
N LEU A 7 19.49 -6.99 -50.59
CA LEU A 7 18.41 -6.92 -49.61
C LEU A 7 18.94 -6.05 -48.46
N GLU A 8 18.73 -4.75 -48.60
CA GLU A 8 19.06 -3.75 -47.59
C GLU A 8 18.42 -4.08 -46.24
N ASN A 9 19.13 -3.65 -45.21
CA ASN A 9 18.98 -3.89 -43.79
C ASN A 9 17.66 -3.31 -43.22
N VAL A 10 16.52 -3.90 -43.57
CA VAL A 10 15.25 -3.67 -42.86
C VAL A 10 15.25 -4.62 -41.65
N PRO A 11 15.19 -4.12 -40.41
CA PRO A 11 15.12 -5.00 -39.25
C PRO A 11 13.87 -5.88 -39.37
N ASP A 12 14.09 -7.19 -39.47
CA ASP A 12 13.02 -8.17 -39.53
C ASP A 12 12.16 -8.03 -38.27
N VAL A 13 10.92 -7.58 -38.45
CA VAL A 13 9.92 -7.38 -37.39
C VAL A 13 9.72 -8.68 -36.62
N LEU A 14 9.81 -9.82 -37.31
CA LEU A 14 9.71 -11.11 -36.67
C LEU A 14 10.98 -11.47 -35.90
N GLY A 15 12.16 -11.12 -36.40
CA GLY A 15 13.42 -11.21 -35.66
C GLY A 15 13.38 -10.46 -34.32
N GLN A 16 12.83 -9.25 -34.31
CA GLN A 16 12.62 -8.47 -33.08
C GLN A 16 11.59 -9.14 -32.15
N PHE A 17 10.47 -9.60 -32.69
CA PHE A 17 9.46 -10.33 -31.94
C PHE A 17 10.05 -11.59 -31.28
N ASN A 18 10.79 -12.41 -32.03
CA ASN A 18 11.42 -13.64 -31.53
C ASN A 18 12.44 -13.34 -30.41
N SER A 19 13.23 -12.27 -30.57
CA SER A 19 14.21 -11.83 -29.57
C SER A 19 13.56 -11.36 -28.26
N LEU A 20 12.42 -10.65 -28.36
CA LEU A 20 11.65 -10.22 -27.20
C LEU A 20 10.92 -11.40 -26.54
N LYS A 21 10.41 -12.33 -27.35
CA LYS A 21 9.77 -13.56 -26.86
C LYS A 21 10.76 -14.46 -26.11
N GLN A 22 12.03 -14.52 -26.51
CA GLN A 22 13.06 -15.23 -25.75
C GLN A 22 13.28 -14.64 -24.34
N LYS A 23 13.14 -13.32 -24.17
CA LYS A 23 13.22 -12.67 -22.85
C LYS A 23 11.99 -12.93 -21.99
N HIS A 24 10.83 -13.16 -22.63
CA HIS A 24 9.55 -13.37 -21.98
C HIS A 24 8.80 -14.58 -22.57
N PRO A 25 9.28 -15.82 -22.35
CA PRO A 25 8.67 -17.01 -22.95
C PRO A 25 7.25 -17.27 -22.44
N ASP A 26 7.01 -16.96 -21.16
CA ASP A 26 5.72 -17.22 -20.48
C ASP A 26 4.65 -16.15 -20.74
N ALA A 27 4.98 -15.06 -21.45
CA ALA A 27 4.07 -13.94 -21.68
C ALA A 27 3.69 -13.82 -23.16
N MET A 28 2.42 -13.55 -23.42
CA MET A 28 1.89 -13.18 -24.73
C MET A 28 2.40 -11.78 -25.09
N LEU A 29 3.05 -11.66 -26.25
CA LEU A 29 3.69 -10.40 -26.64
C LEU A 29 2.79 -9.60 -27.59
N LEU A 30 2.36 -8.41 -27.15
CA LEU A 30 1.68 -7.40 -27.95
C LEU A 30 2.71 -6.46 -28.55
N PHE A 31 2.96 -6.59 -29.85
CA PHE A 31 3.96 -5.77 -30.55
C PHE A 31 3.30 -4.60 -31.26
N ARG A 32 3.58 -3.36 -30.84
CA ARG A 32 3.01 -2.16 -31.47
C ARG A 32 3.72 -1.84 -32.76
N LYS A 33 2.98 -1.86 -33.86
CA LYS A 33 3.44 -1.45 -35.18
C LYS A 33 2.48 -0.40 -35.73
N GLY A 34 2.89 0.86 -35.66
CA GLY A 34 2.02 2.00 -36.00
C GLY A 34 0.79 2.05 -35.10
N ASP A 35 -0.39 1.98 -35.72
CA ASP A 35 -1.70 2.08 -35.05
C ASP A 35 -2.29 0.73 -34.61
N PHE A 36 -1.55 -0.37 -34.76
CA PHE A 36 -2.03 -1.71 -34.43
C PHE A 36 -1.09 -2.42 -33.45
N TYR A 37 -1.68 -3.23 -32.57
CA TYR A 37 -0.96 -4.26 -31.84
C TYR A 37 -1.04 -5.56 -32.63
N GLU A 38 0.12 -6.11 -32.95
CA GLU A 38 0.28 -7.36 -33.68
C GLU A 38 0.79 -8.46 -32.74
N MET A 39 0.27 -9.67 -32.93
CA MET A 39 0.71 -10.90 -32.25
C MET A 39 0.99 -11.95 -33.31
N TYR A 40 1.98 -12.81 -33.05
CA TYR A 40 2.50 -13.76 -34.03
C TYR A 40 2.54 -15.19 -33.48
N LYS A 41 2.55 -16.17 -34.39
CA LYS A 41 2.73 -17.61 -34.13
C LYS A 41 1.69 -18.13 -33.11
N GLU A 42 2.12 -18.77 -32.03
CA GLU A 42 1.24 -19.36 -31.01
C GLU A 42 0.48 -18.30 -30.22
N ASP A 43 1.09 -17.13 -30.00
CA ASP A 43 0.45 -16.02 -29.29
C ASP A 43 -0.76 -15.51 -30.08
N ALA A 44 -0.65 -15.47 -31.41
CA ALA A 44 -1.76 -15.11 -32.30
C ALA A 44 -2.93 -16.10 -32.19
N VAL A 45 -2.65 -17.41 -32.13
CA VAL A 45 -3.69 -18.44 -32.01
C VAL A 45 -4.42 -18.34 -30.67
N LYS A 46 -3.67 -18.16 -29.58
CA LYS A 46 -4.22 -17.99 -28.23
C LYS A 46 -5.04 -16.69 -28.13
N ALA A 47 -4.53 -15.60 -28.68
CA ALA A 47 -5.22 -14.32 -28.67
C ALA A 47 -6.49 -14.34 -29.53
N ALA A 48 -6.46 -14.96 -30.71
CA ALA A 48 -7.65 -15.14 -31.55
C ALA A 48 -8.76 -15.85 -30.79
N ALA A 49 -8.43 -16.93 -30.06
CA ALA A 49 -9.38 -17.70 -29.28
C ALA A 49 -9.96 -16.90 -28.09
N VAL A 50 -9.14 -16.14 -27.37
CA VAL A 50 -9.58 -15.39 -26.18
C VAL A 50 -10.31 -14.10 -26.56
N LEU A 51 -9.86 -13.39 -27.59
CA LEU A 51 -10.39 -12.09 -27.98
C LEU A 51 -11.49 -12.18 -29.05
N ALA A 52 -11.71 -13.37 -29.62
CA ALA A 52 -12.62 -13.60 -30.74
C ALA A 52 -12.31 -12.69 -31.94
N ILE A 53 -11.01 -12.55 -32.27
CA ILE A 53 -10.51 -11.75 -33.40
C ILE A 53 -10.04 -12.65 -34.54
N THR A 54 -10.08 -12.13 -35.78
CA THR A 54 -9.72 -12.88 -36.98
C THR A 54 -8.25 -13.28 -36.99
N LEU A 55 -7.98 -14.59 -37.04
CA LEU A 55 -6.65 -15.15 -37.25
C LEU A 55 -6.32 -15.10 -38.74
N THR A 56 -5.22 -14.43 -39.09
CA THR A 56 -4.74 -14.33 -40.47
C THR A 56 -3.42 -15.08 -40.61
N SER A 57 -3.14 -15.62 -41.80
CA SER A 57 -1.85 -16.25 -42.11
C SER A 57 -1.24 -15.56 -43.33
N ARG A 58 0.00 -15.08 -43.23
CA ARG A 58 0.72 -14.45 -44.34
C ARG A 58 2.21 -14.81 -44.27
N VAL A 59 2.84 -14.93 -45.44
CA VAL A 59 4.30 -15.06 -45.54
C VAL A 59 4.92 -13.69 -45.25
N LEU A 60 5.69 -13.59 -44.16
CA LEU A 60 6.39 -12.36 -43.77
C LEU A 60 7.78 -12.30 -44.44
N PRO A 61 8.33 -11.10 -44.69
CA PRO A 61 9.67 -10.95 -45.26
C PRO A 61 10.72 -11.64 -44.38
N GLY A 62 11.47 -12.59 -44.96
CA GLY A 62 12.51 -13.35 -44.23
C GLY A 62 12.10 -14.76 -43.81
N GLU A 63 10.85 -15.16 -44.02
CA GLU A 63 10.34 -16.48 -43.64
C GLU A 63 9.86 -17.29 -44.86
N LYS A 64 10.11 -18.60 -44.85
CA LYS A 64 9.72 -19.50 -45.95
C LYS A 64 8.30 -20.01 -45.83
N ASP A 65 7.76 -20.04 -44.61
CA ASP A 65 6.44 -20.58 -44.29
C ASP A 65 5.46 -19.47 -43.87
N PRO A 66 4.15 -19.63 -44.14
CA PRO A 66 3.14 -18.66 -43.72
C PRO A 66 3.02 -18.62 -42.19
N VAL A 67 3.20 -17.43 -41.61
CA VAL A 67 3.03 -17.21 -40.16
C VAL A 67 1.63 -16.72 -39.84
N LYS A 68 1.06 -17.35 -38.81
CA LYS A 68 -0.19 -16.96 -38.20
C LYS A 68 0.02 -15.67 -37.40
N TYR A 69 -0.82 -14.68 -37.63
CA TYR A 69 -0.81 -13.42 -36.91
C TYR A 69 -2.23 -12.91 -36.69
N THR A 70 -2.37 -12.11 -35.64
CA THR A 70 -3.61 -11.38 -35.31
C THR A 70 -3.26 -9.95 -35.00
N LEU A 71 -4.17 -9.04 -35.32
CA LEU A 71 -4.00 -7.63 -35.04
C LEU A 71 -5.28 -7.01 -34.48
N PHE A 72 -5.12 -6.01 -33.64
CA PHE A 72 -6.22 -5.14 -33.25
C PHE A 72 -5.72 -3.69 -33.11
N PRO A 73 -6.59 -2.68 -33.24
CA PRO A 73 -6.16 -1.29 -33.23
C PRO A 73 -5.74 -0.83 -31.82
N TYR A 74 -4.75 0.06 -31.72
CA TYR A 74 -4.11 0.43 -30.45
C TYR A 74 -5.09 0.96 -29.40
N HIS A 75 -6.10 1.72 -29.81
CA HIS A 75 -7.13 2.26 -28.91
C HIS A 75 -8.01 1.19 -28.26
N ALA A 76 -8.01 -0.04 -28.81
CA ALA A 76 -8.79 -1.15 -28.28
C ALA A 76 -8.01 -1.95 -27.22
N LEU A 77 -6.78 -1.53 -26.89
CA LEU A 77 -5.97 -2.15 -25.85
C LEU A 77 -6.70 -2.17 -24.50
N ASP A 78 -7.34 -1.07 -24.10
CA ASP A 78 -8.05 -0.97 -22.82
C ASP A 78 -9.25 -1.93 -22.74
N VAL A 79 -9.79 -2.34 -23.88
CA VAL A 79 -10.92 -3.29 -23.98
C VAL A 79 -10.42 -4.74 -23.98
N TYR A 80 -9.31 -5.02 -24.68
CA TYR A 80 -8.81 -6.38 -24.88
C TYR A 80 -7.83 -6.85 -23.80
N LEU A 81 -7.02 -5.94 -23.22
CA LEU A 81 -6.06 -6.27 -22.18
C LEU A 81 -6.72 -6.89 -20.94
N PRO A 82 -7.86 -6.38 -20.41
CA PRO A 82 -8.54 -7.03 -19.28
C PRO A 82 -9.08 -8.42 -19.63
N LYS A 83 -9.48 -8.66 -20.88
CA LYS A 83 -9.97 -9.98 -21.33
C LYS A 83 -8.84 -11.01 -21.36
N LEU A 84 -7.66 -10.62 -21.87
CA LEU A 84 -6.47 -11.47 -21.86
C LEU A 84 -6.04 -11.81 -20.42
N ILE A 85 -5.99 -10.81 -19.53
CA ILE A 85 -5.59 -11.03 -18.13
C ILE A 85 -6.59 -11.94 -17.40
N ARG A 86 -7.91 -11.76 -17.61
CA ARG A 86 -8.95 -12.63 -17.01
C ARG A 86 -8.86 -14.08 -17.49
N SER A 87 -8.38 -14.31 -18.71
CA SER A 87 -8.11 -15.67 -19.23
C SER A 87 -6.86 -16.33 -18.63
N GLY A 88 -6.20 -15.67 -17.67
CA GLY A 88 -5.01 -16.18 -16.99
C GLY A 88 -3.71 -15.99 -17.78
N GLN A 89 -3.74 -15.27 -18.90
CA GLN A 89 -2.55 -15.03 -19.72
C GLN A 89 -1.74 -13.86 -19.15
N ARG A 90 -0.41 -14.04 -19.07
CA ARG A 90 0.52 -12.94 -18.82
C ARG A 90 0.74 -12.21 -20.15
N VAL A 91 0.62 -10.89 -20.14
CA VAL A 91 0.73 -10.08 -21.37
C VAL A 91 1.88 -9.09 -21.23
N ALA A 92 2.76 -9.04 -22.23
CA ALA A 92 3.84 -8.07 -22.36
C ALA A 92 3.52 -7.11 -23.51
N ILE A 93 3.59 -5.81 -23.25
CA ILE A 93 3.31 -4.76 -24.24
C ILE A 93 4.65 -4.17 -24.70
N CYS A 94 4.89 -4.17 -26.00
CA CYS A 94 6.06 -3.58 -26.61
C CYS A 94 5.66 -2.39 -27.48
N ASP A 95 5.98 -1.19 -27.02
CA ASP A 95 5.77 0.05 -27.76
C ASP A 95 7.06 0.52 -28.44
N GLN A 96 6.92 1.14 -29.61
CA GLN A 96 8.03 1.75 -30.33
C GLN A 96 8.48 3.04 -29.61
N LEU A 97 9.75 3.11 -29.21
CA LEU A 97 10.33 4.23 -28.46
C LEU A 97 10.72 5.45 -29.32
N GLU A 98 10.56 5.38 -30.64
CA GLU A 98 11.04 6.44 -31.55
C GLU A 98 10.11 7.67 -31.55
N THR A 99 10.70 8.85 -31.35
CA THR A 99 10.02 10.13 -31.58
C THR A 99 9.79 10.33 -33.08
N PRO A 100 8.55 10.56 -33.54
CA PRO A 100 8.19 10.60 -34.97
C PRO A 100 8.74 11.82 -35.75
N LYS A 101 9.56 12.68 -35.12
CA LYS A 101 10.06 13.92 -35.71
C LYS A 101 11.27 13.74 -36.64
N LEU A 102 11.99 12.62 -36.57
CA LEU A 102 13.22 12.45 -37.37
C LEU A 102 13.00 11.79 -38.74
N LYS A 103 11.88 11.10 -38.96
CA LYS A 103 11.61 10.42 -40.25
C LYS A 103 10.92 11.29 -41.30
N LYS A 104 10.42 12.49 -40.93
CA LYS A 104 9.74 13.40 -41.87
C LYS A 104 10.66 14.45 -42.48
N GLU A 105 11.87 14.65 -41.95
CA GLU A 105 12.81 15.64 -42.49
C GLU A 105 13.76 15.10 -43.56
N GLU A 106 13.99 13.78 -43.64
CA GLU A 106 14.89 13.19 -44.64
C GLU A 106 14.26 13.08 -46.05
N GLN A 107 12.93 13.13 -46.18
CA GLN A 107 12.26 13.10 -47.48
C GLN A 107 12.07 14.48 -48.12
N THR A 108 12.44 15.57 -47.44
CA THR A 108 12.23 16.95 -47.92
C THR A 108 13.52 17.75 -48.14
N LYS A 109 14.71 17.14 -48.00
CA LYS A 109 16.03 17.82 -48.08
C LYS A 109 16.89 17.41 -49.29
N GLN A 110 16.28 17.05 -50.42
CA GLN A 110 16.97 17.00 -51.74
C GLN A 110 16.83 18.30 -52.57
N LYS A 111 16.29 19.38 -51.99
CA LYS A 111 16.33 20.70 -52.63
C LYS A 111 16.82 21.75 -51.66
N THR A 112 17.90 22.41 -52.11
CA THR A 112 18.42 23.69 -51.64
C THR A 112 19.27 23.62 -50.37
N GLY A 113 20.58 23.77 -50.58
CA GLY A 113 21.55 23.89 -49.49
C GLY A 113 21.60 25.31 -48.94
N GLU A 114 21.92 25.42 -47.65
CA GLU A 114 22.87 26.40 -47.15
C GLU A 114 23.28 26.06 -45.72
N LYS A 115 24.51 26.45 -45.40
CA LYS A 115 25.23 26.17 -44.15
C LYS A 115 24.80 27.18 -43.09
N THR A 116 24.47 26.75 -41.87
CA THR A 116 24.82 27.54 -40.68
C THR A 116 24.91 26.67 -39.43
N LYS A 117 26.05 26.80 -38.73
CA LYS A 117 26.37 26.26 -37.41
C LYS A 117 25.61 27.04 -36.33
N VAL A 118 25.02 26.38 -35.32
CA VAL A 118 25.02 26.87 -33.92
C VAL A 118 25.00 25.69 -32.93
N LYS A 119 26.10 25.63 -32.16
CA LYS A 119 26.41 25.08 -30.83
C LYS A 119 25.47 24.08 -30.14
N GLU A 120 26.07 22.92 -29.88
CA GLU A 120 25.80 22.01 -28.76
C GLU A 120 26.07 22.69 -27.41
N GLU A 121 25.20 22.44 -26.44
CA GLU A 121 25.59 22.30 -25.04
C GLU A 121 24.79 21.15 -24.41
N ILE A 122 25.51 20.42 -23.55
CA ILE A 122 25.33 19.03 -23.17
C ILE A 122 24.78 18.97 -21.73
N ILE A 123 23.80 18.11 -21.46
CA ILE A 123 23.72 17.40 -20.17
C ILE A 123 23.38 15.93 -20.47
N PRO A 124 24.28 14.97 -20.19
CA PRO A 124 24.04 13.55 -20.38
C PRO A 124 23.46 12.94 -19.10
N ASN A 125 22.52 12.00 -19.25
CA ASN A 125 22.23 11.03 -18.19
C ASN A 125 22.11 9.64 -18.83
N ASN A 126 23.26 9.02 -19.06
CA ASN A 126 23.44 7.59 -18.77
C ASN A 126 24.00 7.57 -17.33
N THR A 127 23.65 6.61 -16.48
CA THR A 127 24.13 5.24 -16.69
C THR A 127 23.41 4.27 -15.75
N ASP A 128 22.88 3.23 -16.38
CA ASP A 128 22.45 1.97 -15.80
C ASP A 128 23.65 1.18 -15.25
N MET A 129 23.37 0.36 -14.24
CA MET A 129 24.29 -0.47 -13.49
C MET A 129 24.96 -1.53 -14.37
N ALA A 130 26.29 -1.59 -14.35
CA ALA A 130 27.05 -2.73 -14.89
C ALA A 130 27.59 -3.61 -13.76
N LYS A 131 27.19 -4.90 -13.79
CA LYS A 131 27.93 -6.00 -13.16
C LYS A 131 29.28 -6.18 -13.86
N LYS A 132 30.36 -6.44 -13.11
CA LYS A 132 31.51 -7.19 -13.60
C LYS A 132 32.11 -8.10 -12.53
N LYS A 133 32.52 -9.29 -12.96
CA LYS A 133 33.10 -10.40 -12.21
C LYS A 133 34.63 -10.41 -12.45
N LYS A 134 35.39 -10.56 -11.35
CA LYS A 134 36.67 -11.27 -11.09
C LYS A 134 37.84 -11.22 -12.08
N GLU A 135 39.01 -10.78 -11.58
CA GLU A 135 40.40 -11.34 -11.66
C GLU A 135 41.42 -10.23 -11.25
N GLN A 136 42.66 -10.42 -10.79
CA GLN A 136 43.37 -11.33 -9.87
C GLN A 136 44.84 -10.78 -9.84
N ALA A 137 45.47 -10.53 -8.68
CA ALA A 137 46.94 -10.62 -8.42
C ALA A 137 47.29 -10.15 -6.97
N VAL A 138 47.64 -11.02 -5.99
CA VAL A 138 48.89 -11.70 -5.54
C VAL A 138 49.71 -10.93 -4.46
N GLN A 139 50.13 -11.70 -3.43
CA GLN A 139 51.20 -11.54 -2.41
C GLN A 139 50.74 -10.84 -1.11
N ASP A 140 50.89 -11.39 0.11
CA ASP A 140 51.99 -12.21 0.65
C ASP A 140 51.56 -13.11 1.84
N LYS A 141 52.32 -14.19 2.12
CA LYS A 141 52.22 -15.08 3.32
C LYS A 141 53.18 -14.57 4.41
N PRO A 142 52.94 -14.76 5.72
CA PRO A 142 53.44 -15.97 6.44
C PRO A 142 52.52 -16.43 7.61
N VAL A 143 52.29 -17.74 7.80
CA VAL A 143 52.97 -18.72 8.71
C VAL A 143 52.12 -19.07 9.94
N GLN A 144 52.01 -20.38 10.18
CA GLN A 144 51.37 -21.04 11.31
C GLN A 144 52.26 -21.00 12.55
N THR A 145 51.64 -20.92 13.74
CA THR A 145 52.14 -21.52 14.99
C THR A 145 50.97 -21.73 15.97
N ASP A 146 50.57 -22.99 16.17
CA ASP A 146 50.12 -23.51 17.48
C ASP A 146 51.37 -23.64 18.42
N PRO A 147 51.31 -24.10 19.70
CA PRO A 147 50.19 -24.56 20.54
C PRO A 147 50.24 -24.10 22.04
N ASN A 148 49.20 -24.46 22.81
CA ASN A 148 49.24 -24.94 24.22
C ASN A 148 49.77 -23.98 25.34
N GLU A 149 49.35 -24.03 26.62
CA GLU A 149 48.93 -25.14 27.46
C GLU A 149 48.49 -24.69 28.89
N VAL A 150 47.70 -25.57 29.55
CA VAL A 150 47.54 -25.93 30.99
C VAL A 150 47.11 -24.92 32.08
N LYS A 151 45.98 -25.24 32.76
CA LYS A 151 45.86 -25.72 34.17
C LYS A 151 44.37 -25.74 34.57
N GLU A 152 43.79 -26.74 35.23
CA GLU A 152 44.27 -27.95 35.89
C GLU A 152 43.06 -28.90 36.16
N LYS A 153 43.38 -30.20 36.28
CA LYS A 153 42.59 -31.37 36.72
C LYS A 153 42.25 -31.29 38.24
N PRO A 154 41.67 -32.31 38.96
CA PRO A 154 41.42 -33.73 38.59
C PRO A 154 40.12 -34.42 39.12
N ALA A 155 39.94 -35.67 38.63
CA ALA A 155 39.52 -36.89 39.38
C ALA A 155 38.05 -37.08 39.80
N CYS A 156 37.48 -38.29 39.88
CA CYS A 156 37.80 -39.65 39.44
C CYS A 156 36.61 -40.54 39.90
N GLN A 157 36.21 -41.53 39.07
CA GLN A 157 35.62 -42.84 39.40
C GLN A 157 34.59 -43.00 40.54
N LYS A 158 33.51 -43.75 40.26
CA LYS A 158 33.43 -45.18 40.69
C LYS A 158 32.14 -45.86 40.21
N ASN A 159 32.27 -47.17 40.00
CA ASN A 159 31.23 -48.13 39.70
C ASN A 159 30.31 -48.42 40.91
N THR A 160 29.18 -49.04 40.55
CA THR A 160 28.41 -50.12 41.22
C THR A 160 27.34 -49.79 42.28
N GLU A 161 26.11 -50.10 41.84
CA GLU A 161 25.02 -50.87 42.50
C GLU A 161 24.00 -50.27 43.50
N GLN A 162 22.74 -50.36 43.04
CA GLN A 162 21.47 -50.72 43.70
C GLN A 162 20.74 -49.79 44.71
N LYS A 163 19.42 -49.74 44.45
CA LYS A 163 18.23 -49.53 45.31
C LYS A 163 17.72 -48.11 45.66
N ALA A 164 16.51 -47.88 45.12
CA ALA A 164 15.28 -47.43 45.79
C ALA A 164 15.09 -45.98 46.27
N ALA A 165 13.95 -45.44 45.82
CA ALA A 165 13.00 -44.52 46.46
C ALA A 165 13.21 -43.00 46.40
N ALA A 166 12.07 -42.37 46.07
CA ALA A 166 11.59 -41.03 46.44
C ALA A 166 12.11 -39.78 45.72
N GLU A 167 11.22 -39.29 44.85
CA GLU A 167 10.64 -37.94 44.85
C GLU A 167 11.43 -36.69 44.39
N GLN A 168 10.76 -36.01 43.43
CA GLN A 168 10.60 -34.56 43.23
C GLN A 168 11.67 -33.79 42.42
N LYS A 169 11.28 -33.48 41.16
CA LYS A 169 11.29 -32.21 40.38
C LYS A 169 12.04 -30.97 40.95
N PRO A 170 12.25 -29.89 40.15
CA PRO A 170 12.34 -29.72 38.68
C PRO A 170 13.63 -28.90 38.31
N GLU A 171 14.07 -28.80 37.06
CA GLU A 171 13.92 -27.63 36.15
C GLU A 171 15.09 -27.74 35.15
N ALA A 172 14.85 -27.82 33.84
CA ALA A 172 14.73 -26.71 32.87
C ALA A 172 16.05 -26.29 32.20
N LYS A 173 15.92 -26.04 30.89
CA LYS A 173 16.81 -25.37 29.93
C LYS A 173 17.84 -26.29 29.26
N ALA A 174 17.57 -26.69 28.02
CA ALA A 174 17.73 -25.91 26.79
C ALA A 174 19.21 -25.65 26.49
N ASP A 175 19.71 -26.30 25.43
CA ASP A 175 20.74 -25.68 24.64
C ASP A 175 20.60 -26.00 23.15
N ALA A 176 20.97 -24.98 22.39
CA ALA A 176 20.83 -24.85 20.96
C ALA A 176 21.77 -25.79 20.21
N ASN A 177 21.40 -26.14 18.98
CA ASN A 177 22.41 -26.38 17.96
C ASN A 177 21.98 -25.79 16.62
N VAL A 178 22.84 -24.93 16.09
CA VAL A 178 22.78 -24.36 14.74
C VAL A 178 23.80 -25.12 13.91
N GLU A 179 23.33 -25.89 12.94
CA GLU A 179 24.17 -26.37 11.84
C GLU A 179 23.49 -26.11 10.50
N GLN A 180 24.26 -25.52 9.60
CA GLN A 180 23.89 -25.10 8.27
C GLN A 180 23.81 -26.30 7.33
N GLN A 181 22.75 -26.40 6.53
CA GLN A 181 22.78 -27.12 5.24
C GLN A 181 22.03 -26.33 4.16
N ALA A 182 22.78 -26.00 3.10
CA ALA A 182 22.26 -25.56 1.82
C ALA A 182 21.82 -26.78 1.00
N GLY A 183 20.72 -26.64 0.23
CA GLY A 183 20.43 -27.51 -0.90
C GLY A 183 19.44 -28.67 -0.68
N ALA A 184 18.17 -28.36 -0.38
CA ALA A 184 17.04 -29.18 -0.83
C ALA A 184 15.76 -28.34 -0.77
N LYS A 185 14.99 -28.34 -1.86
CA LYS A 185 13.65 -27.75 -1.95
C LYS A 185 12.71 -28.58 -1.07
N LYS A 186 12.80 -28.39 0.24
CA LYS A 186 11.98 -29.07 1.25
C LYS A 186 10.61 -28.46 1.17
N GLU A 187 9.66 -29.18 0.59
CA GLU A 187 8.24 -28.89 0.67
C GLU A 187 7.90 -28.75 2.17
N ARG A 188 7.74 -27.50 2.62
CA ARG A 188 7.54 -27.19 4.02
C ARG A 188 6.14 -27.68 4.36
N LYS A 189 6.04 -28.75 5.15
CA LYS A 189 4.79 -29.17 5.79
C LYS A 189 4.12 -27.92 6.40
N PRO A 190 2.81 -27.70 6.17
CA PRO A 190 2.11 -26.54 6.72
C PRO A 190 2.33 -26.49 8.23
N ARG A 191 2.94 -25.40 8.71
CA ARG A 191 3.01 -25.16 10.15
C ARG A 191 1.58 -24.98 10.65
N GLU A 192 1.27 -25.54 11.82
CA GLU A 192 -0.02 -25.34 12.45
C GLU A 192 -0.29 -23.83 12.60
N PRO A 193 -1.53 -23.38 12.31
CA PRO A 193 -1.86 -21.97 12.37
C PRO A 193 -1.66 -21.45 13.80
N GLN A 194 -0.88 -20.37 13.93
CA GLN A 194 -0.70 -19.65 15.19
C GLN A 194 -2.02 -18.97 15.63
N MET A 195 -2.92 -18.70 14.68
CA MET A 195 -4.29 -18.24 14.91
C MET A 195 -5.15 -18.48 13.65
N VAL A 196 -6.47 -18.56 13.82
CA VAL A 196 -7.47 -18.46 12.75
C VAL A 196 -8.20 -17.13 12.89
N THR A 197 -8.28 -16.32 11.82
CA THR A 197 -9.01 -15.05 11.81
C THR A 197 -10.52 -15.29 11.81
N ALA A 198 -11.33 -14.25 12.08
CA ALA A 198 -12.80 -14.37 12.07
C ALA A 198 -13.36 -14.89 10.72
N ASP A 199 -12.66 -14.65 9.62
CA ASP A 199 -13.01 -15.13 8.27
C ASP A 199 -12.45 -16.53 7.95
N GLY A 200 -11.86 -17.24 8.93
CA GLY A 200 -11.25 -18.56 8.73
C GLY A 200 -9.82 -18.54 8.17
N GLY A 201 -9.19 -17.36 8.06
CA GLY A 201 -7.83 -17.22 7.54
C GLY A 201 -6.78 -17.74 8.51
N LYS A 202 -5.88 -18.61 8.04
CA LYS A 202 -4.87 -19.27 8.88
C LYS A 202 -3.60 -18.41 8.96
N VAL A 203 -3.37 -17.80 10.12
CA VAL A 203 -2.13 -17.07 10.41
C VAL A 203 -1.04 -18.10 10.69
N THR A 204 -0.19 -18.39 9.72
CA THR A 204 0.80 -19.49 9.80
C THR A 204 2.17 -19.04 10.32
N HIS A 205 2.48 -17.74 10.21
CA HIS A 205 3.78 -17.21 10.63
C HIS A 205 3.73 -15.70 10.83
N GLY A 206 3.79 -15.21 12.07
CA GLY A 206 4.12 -13.82 12.39
C GLY A 206 5.54 -13.73 12.97
N HIS A 207 6.34 -12.77 12.51
CA HIS A 207 7.65 -12.49 13.10
C HIS A 207 8.05 -11.02 12.91
N ALA A 208 8.89 -10.55 13.83
CA ALA A 208 9.58 -9.28 13.73
C ALA A 208 10.99 -9.47 13.13
N TYR A 209 11.44 -8.52 12.32
CA TYR A 209 12.77 -8.50 11.71
C TYR A 209 13.30 -7.07 11.57
N GLN A 210 14.63 -6.90 11.53
CA GLN A 210 15.26 -5.58 11.33
C GLN A 210 15.28 -5.17 9.87
N GLY A 211 15.06 -3.88 9.61
CA GLY A 211 15.18 -3.27 8.29
C GLY A 211 16.59 -3.43 7.74
N LYS A 212 16.71 -3.68 6.43
CA LYS A 212 18.01 -3.78 5.76
C LYS A 212 18.69 -2.42 5.58
N ASP A 213 17.89 -1.36 5.47
CA ASP A 213 18.37 0.00 5.20
C ASP A 213 18.60 0.79 6.50
N ASN A 214 17.77 0.55 7.53
CA ASN A 214 17.91 1.13 8.86
C ASN A 214 17.90 0.00 9.90
N LEU A 215 19.05 -0.26 10.53
CA LEU A 215 19.19 -1.31 11.55
C LEU A 215 18.43 -1.00 12.86
N GLU A 216 18.06 0.26 13.07
CA GLU A 216 17.21 0.70 14.19
C GLU A 216 15.72 0.45 13.93
N ASP A 217 15.31 0.32 12.66
CA ASP A 217 13.91 0.11 12.30
C ASP A 217 13.56 -1.38 12.36
N TRP A 218 12.72 -1.75 13.32
CA TRP A 218 12.13 -3.08 13.38
C TRP A 218 10.79 -3.12 12.65
N TYR A 219 10.53 -4.22 11.97
CA TYR A 219 9.32 -4.45 11.20
C TYR A 219 8.63 -5.74 11.60
N PHE A 220 7.32 -5.72 11.75
CA PHE A 220 6.47 -6.89 11.95
C PHE A 220 5.75 -7.28 10.66
N THR A 221 5.84 -8.55 10.28
CA THR A 221 5.13 -9.12 9.14
C THR A 221 4.51 -10.45 9.53
N ALA A 222 3.36 -10.75 8.93
CA ALA A 222 2.69 -12.03 9.13
C ALA A 222 2.25 -12.65 7.81
N LYS A 223 1.99 -13.96 7.83
CA LYS A 223 1.44 -14.72 6.71
C LYS A 223 0.05 -15.22 7.06
N ILE A 224 -0.94 -14.84 6.26
CA ILE A 224 -2.32 -15.35 6.32
C ILE A 224 -2.55 -16.17 5.05
N ASP A 225 -2.97 -17.43 5.18
CA ASP A 225 -3.25 -18.35 4.06
C ASP A 225 -2.09 -18.45 3.04
N GLY A 226 -0.85 -18.35 3.52
CA GLY A 226 0.35 -18.37 2.70
C GLY A 226 0.74 -17.04 2.06
N GLN A 227 -0.13 -16.03 2.07
CA GLN A 227 0.17 -14.68 1.58
C GLN A 227 0.85 -13.83 2.65
N GLN A 228 2.00 -13.24 2.30
CA GLN A 228 2.74 -12.36 3.20
C GLN A 228 2.15 -10.94 3.23
N LEU A 229 1.88 -10.44 4.43
CA LEU A 229 1.39 -9.09 4.66
C LEU A 229 2.51 -8.05 4.56
N LYS A 230 2.14 -6.83 4.15
CA LYS A 230 3.08 -5.72 3.99
C LYS A 230 3.66 -5.33 5.35
N PRO A 231 5.00 -5.38 5.53
CA PRO A 231 5.64 -5.10 6.81
C PRO A 231 5.23 -3.76 7.43
N GLN A 232 5.03 -3.78 8.75
CA GLN A 232 4.66 -2.62 9.57
C GLN A 232 5.85 -2.28 10.47
N LYS A 233 6.27 -1.01 10.52
CA LYS A 233 7.32 -0.57 11.45
C LYS A 233 6.80 -0.73 12.88
N MET A 234 7.57 -1.36 13.75
CA MET A 234 7.25 -1.57 15.15
C MET A 234 7.62 -0.36 16.00
N ASP A 235 6.85 -0.16 17.05
CA ASP A 235 7.20 0.76 18.12
C ASP A 235 8.29 0.14 19.02
N ALA A 236 9.14 0.97 19.62
CA ALA A 236 10.22 0.55 20.51
C ALA A 236 9.68 -0.17 21.76
N ALA A 237 8.53 0.27 22.28
CA ALA A 237 7.85 -0.38 23.40
C ALA A 237 7.38 -1.80 23.04
N ASP A 238 6.79 -1.96 21.84
CA ASP A 238 6.31 -3.27 21.36
C ASP A 238 7.47 -4.22 21.04
N LEU A 239 8.59 -3.68 20.55
CA LEU A 239 9.82 -4.44 20.35
C LEU A 239 10.37 -4.99 21.67
N ALA A 240 10.46 -4.14 22.70
CA ALA A 240 10.94 -4.54 24.02
C ALA A 240 10.03 -5.63 24.62
N ALA A 241 8.72 -5.48 24.50
CA ALA A 241 7.75 -6.47 24.95
C ALA A 241 7.81 -7.78 24.14
N TYR A 242 8.07 -7.70 22.83
CA TYR A 242 8.27 -8.88 21.97
C TYR A 242 9.57 -9.63 22.31
N GLN A 243 10.66 -8.91 22.57
CA GLN A 243 11.93 -9.51 23.01
C GLN A 243 11.82 -10.18 24.38
N LYS A 244 11.04 -9.58 25.29
CA LYS A 244 10.71 -10.15 26.60
C LYS A 244 9.70 -11.30 26.54
N LYS A 245 9.15 -11.63 25.36
CA LYS A 245 8.04 -12.58 25.14
C LYS A 245 6.76 -12.24 25.91
N GLU A 246 6.61 -10.99 26.34
CA GLU A 246 5.41 -10.46 26.98
C GLU A 246 4.33 -10.16 25.94
N LEU A 247 4.74 -9.88 24.69
CA LEU A 247 3.84 -9.60 23.57
C LEU A 247 3.80 -10.78 22.60
N THR A 248 2.61 -11.34 22.41
CA THR A 248 2.39 -12.51 21.56
C THR A 248 2.08 -12.13 20.10
N VAL A 249 2.30 -13.06 19.15
CA VAL A 249 1.96 -12.87 17.73
C VAL A 249 0.48 -12.47 17.50
N PRO A 250 -0.51 -13.06 18.22
CA PRO A 250 -1.88 -12.56 18.28
C PRO A 250 -2.03 -11.06 18.54
N GLN A 251 -1.42 -10.57 19.63
CA GLN A 251 -1.52 -9.16 20.04
C GLN A 251 -0.81 -8.24 19.03
N LEU A 252 0.31 -8.70 18.44
CA LEU A 252 0.97 -7.98 17.35
C LEU A 252 0.09 -7.92 16.09
N MET A 253 -0.65 -8.98 15.77
CA MET A 253 -1.61 -8.97 14.67
C MET A 253 -2.75 -7.98 14.92
N GLU A 254 -3.28 -7.93 16.14
CA GLU A 254 -4.32 -6.96 16.52
C GLU A 254 -3.82 -5.52 16.42
N ARG A 255 -2.57 -5.27 16.83
CA ARG A 255 -2.01 -3.91 16.86
C ARG A 255 -1.58 -3.41 15.47
N TYR A 256 -0.95 -4.27 14.67
CA TYR A 256 -0.37 -3.88 13.38
C TYR A 256 -1.25 -4.24 12.17
N TYR A 257 -2.15 -5.20 12.30
CA TYR A 257 -3.08 -5.61 11.22
C TYR A 257 -4.52 -5.83 11.74
N PRO A 258 -5.13 -4.85 12.43
CA PRO A 258 -6.46 -5.01 13.01
C PRO A 258 -7.52 -5.38 11.96
N THR A 259 -7.45 -4.75 10.77
CA THR A 259 -8.38 -5.00 9.66
C THR A 259 -8.27 -6.40 9.08
N LYS A 260 -7.19 -7.14 9.31
CA LYS A 260 -7.03 -8.51 8.81
C LYS A 260 -7.69 -9.54 9.72
N LEU A 261 -8.04 -9.15 10.94
CA LEU A 261 -8.72 -9.98 11.92
C LEU A 261 -10.24 -9.74 11.95
N MET A 262 -10.67 -8.58 11.44
CA MET A 262 -12.08 -8.21 11.35
C MET A 262 -12.80 -9.04 10.28
N PRO A 263 -14.09 -9.35 10.49
CA PRO A 263 -14.88 -10.07 9.50
C PRO A 263 -15.05 -9.23 8.24
N LYS A 264 -14.89 -9.85 7.08
CA LYS A 264 -15.16 -9.20 5.80
C LYS A 264 -16.64 -8.89 5.65
N VAL A 265 -16.92 -7.72 5.11
CA VAL A 265 -18.27 -7.34 4.70
C VAL A 265 -18.68 -8.26 3.53
N PRO A 266 -19.90 -8.83 3.55
CA PRO A 266 -20.41 -9.65 2.45
C PRO A 266 -20.28 -8.94 1.10
N GLU A 267 -19.97 -9.68 0.03
CA GLU A 267 -19.74 -9.08 -1.28
C GLU A 267 -20.95 -8.29 -1.79
N ASP A 268 -22.17 -8.72 -1.45
CA ASP A 268 -23.41 -8.02 -1.80
C ASP A 268 -23.50 -6.62 -1.17
N THR A 269 -23.04 -6.47 0.06
CA THR A 269 -23.05 -5.19 0.80
C THR A 269 -21.85 -4.32 0.44
N TYR A 270 -20.73 -4.94 0.05
CA TYR A 270 -19.57 -4.22 -0.50
C TYR A 270 -19.81 -3.77 -1.94
N ARG A 271 -20.73 -4.42 -2.66
CA ARG A 271 -21.12 -4.03 -4.01
C ARG A 271 -21.66 -2.62 -3.96
N PHE A 272 -20.95 -1.74 -4.65
CA PHE A 272 -21.11 -0.29 -4.65
C PHE A 272 -22.58 0.15 -4.45
N PRO A 273 -22.94 0.56 -3.22
CA PRO A 273 -24.30 1.01 -2.92
C PRO A 273 -24.58 2.25 -3.76
N ARG A 274 -25.70 2.23 -4.48
CA ARG A 274 -26.07 3.32 -5.39
C ARG A 274 -26.47 4.59 -4.66
N GLN A 275 -26.77 4.50 -3.36
CA GLN A 275 -27.30 5.60 -2.56
C GLN A 275 -26.80 5.53 -1.10
N MET A 276 -26.72 6.70 -0.46
CA MET A 276 -26.43 6.90 0.96
C MET A 276 -27.36 7.97 1.54
N GLU A 277 -27.51 8.02 2.85
CA GLU A 277 -28.30 9.06 3.51
C GLU A 277 -27.49 10.37 3.54
N GLY A 278 -28.00 11.40 2.86
CA GLY A 278 -27.44 12.74 2.79
C GLY A 278 -28.15 13.75 3.68
N ALA A 279 -27.64 14.98 3.71
CA ALA A 279 -28.22 16.06 4.50
C ALA A 279 -29.66 16.44 4.10
N GLU A 280 -29.98 16.35 2.80
CA GLU A 280 -31.29 16.72 2.22
C GLU A 280 -32.12 15.51 1.76
N GLY A 281 -31.71 14.28 2.13
CA GLY A 281 -32.34 13.02 1.72
C GLY A 281 -31.34 12.01 1.16
N ALA A 282 -31.82 10.93 0.55
CA ALA A 282 -30.95 9.92 -0.05
C ALA A 282 -30.17 10.51 -1.25
N VAL A 283 -28.84 10.43 -1.21
CA VAL A 283 -27.94 10.93 -2.26
C VAL A 283 -27.31 9.76 -2.98
N ALA A 284 -27.27 9.81 -4.30
CA ALA A 284 -26.63 8.79 -5.10
C ALA A 284 -25.10 8.87 -5.00
N ILE A 285 -24.44 7.74 -4.78
CA ILE A 285 -22.99 7.66 -4.90
C ILE A 285 -22.71 7.22 -6.33
N GLU A 286 -22.04 8.06 -7.11
CA GLU A 286 -21.75 7.78 -8.50
C GLU A 286 -20.39 7.11 -8.67
N LYS A 287 -19.41 7.48 -7.83
CA LYS A 287 -18.06 6.94 -7.91
C LYS A 287 -17.35 6.97 -6.55
N PHE A 288 -16.65 5.89 -6.21
CA PHE A 288 -15.72 5.87 -5.07
C PHE A 288 -14.48 5.05 -5.42
N ASN A 289 -13.33 5.73 -5.53
CA ASN A 289 -12.08 5.13 -5.95
C ASN A 289 -10.92 5.54 -5.06
N VAL A 290 -9.89 4.69 -4.99
CA VAL A 290 -8.59 5.04 -4.41
C VAL A 290 -7.60 5.33 -5.54
N TYR A 291 -6.88 6.44 -5.43
CA TYR A 291 -5.79 6.78 -6.37
C TYR A 291 -4.58 7.30 -5.61
N LYS A 292 -3.41 7.25 -6.25
CA LYS A 292 -2.17 7.83 -5.69
C LYS A 292 -1.96 9.21 -6.30
N GLU A 293 -1.68 10.21 -5.47
CA GLU A 293 -1.35 11.56 -5.94
C GLU A 293 -0.03 11.52 -6.70
N LYS A 294 -0.05 12.02 -7.93
CA LYS A 294 1.10 12.03 -8.84
C LYS A 294 1.61 13.44 -9.13
N ASP A 295 0.90 14.46 -8.68
CA ASP A 295 1.31 15.84 -8.82
C ASP A 295 2.38 16.18 -7.77
N GLU A 296 3.62 16.39 -8.21
CA GLU A 296 4.76 16.74 -7.35
C GLU A 296 4.62 18.11 -6.68
N GLN A 297 3.80 19.00 -7.24
CA GLN A 297 3.57 20.33 -6.67
C GLN A 297 2.65 20.28 -5.45
N ARG A 298 2.00 19.14 -5.21
CA ARG A 298 1.06 18.97 -4.11
C ARG A 298 1.78 18.47 -2.86
N PRO A 299 1.44 19.00 -1.68
CA PRO A 299 2.06 18.57 -0.42
C PRO A 299 1.76 17.09 -0.08
N ASP A 300 0.73 16.52 -0.70
CA ASP A 300 0.31 15.14 -0.61
C ASP A 300 0.82 14.25 -1.76
N PHE A 301 1.84 14.70 -2.51
CA PHE A 301 2.50 13.90 -3.54
C PHE A 301 2.88 12.50 -3.03
N GLY A 302 2.56 11.49 -3.83
CA GLY A 302 2.85 10.10 -3.52
C GLY A 302 1.95 9.48 -2.46
N ARG A 303 1.04 10.24 -1.83
CA ARG A 303 0.06 9.70 -0.88
C ARG A 303 -1.15 9.13 -1.61
N TYR A 304 -1.80 8.14 -0.99
CA TYR A 304 -3.07 7.62 -1.50
C TYR A 304 -4.22 8.50 -1.04
N LYS A 305 -5.18 8.73 -1.93
CA LYS A 305 -6.36 9.56 -1.73
C LYS A 305 -7.61 8.77 -2.07
N PHE A 306 -8.66 9.00 -1.29
CA PHE A 306 -10.01 8.63 -1.69
C PHE A 306 -10.55 9.72 -2.61
N TYR A 307 -11.21 9.28 -3.67
CA TYR A 307 -12.05 10.11 -4.52
C TYR A 307 -13.49 9.63 -4.36
N ALA A 308 -14.40 10.55 -4.05
CA ALA A 308 -15.82 10.29 -3.98
C ALA A 308 -16.59 11.29 -4.86
N GLN A 309 -17.55 10.78 -5.61
CA GLN A 309 -18.57 11.54 -6.32
C GLN A 309 -19.93 11.14 -5.76
N VAL A 310 -20.58 12.08 -5.07
CA VAL A 310 -21.82 11.89 -4.33
C VAL A 310 -22.79 12.97 -4.78
N GLY A 311 -23.78 12.59 -5.57
CA GLY A 311 -24.59 13.52 -6.37
C GLY A 311 -23.68 14.42 -7.22
N ASP A 312 -23.93 15.73 -7.15
CA ASP A 312 -23.12 16.73 -7.86
C ASP A 312 -21.78 17.04 -7.18
N ALA A 313 -21.58 16.58 -5.94
CA ALA A 313 -20.38 16.90 -5.17
C ALA A 313 -19.24 15.94 -5.53
N ARG A 314 -18.11 16.51 -5.98
CA ARG A 314 -16.86 15.78 -6.23
C ARG A 314 -15.82 16.20 -5.21
N MET A 315 -15.24 15.22 -4.53
CA MET A 315 -14.28 15.49 -3.47
C MET A 315 -13.19 14.43 -3.39
N SER A 316 -12.01 14.88 -2.95
CA SER A 316 -10.87 14.01 -2.68
C SER A 316 -10.28 14.34 -1.30
N ALA A 317 -9.84 13.30 -0.59
CA ALA A 317 -9.18 13.42 0.71
C ALA A 317 -8.04 12.43 0.80
N VAL A 318 -6.98 12.79 1.54
CA VAL A 318 -5.86 11.88 1.82
C VAL A 318 -6.36 10.75 2.70
N ALA A 319 -6.18 9.52 2.22
CA ALA A 319 -6.66 8.33 2.91
C ALA A 319 -5.69 7.96 4.04
N SER A 320 -6.21 7.75 5.25
CA SER A 320 -5.40 7.22 6.34
C SER A 320 -4.97 5.78 6.02
N ARG A 321 -3.84 5.32 6.58
CA ARG A 321 -3.38 3.94 6.39
C ARG A 321 -4.41 2.92 6.87
N GLN A 322 -5.11 3.21 7.96
CA GLN A 322 -6.17 2.35 8.49
C GLN A 322 -7.35 2.26 7.53
N ASP A 323 -7.78 3.39 6.94
CA ASP A 323 -8.89 3.40 5.99
C ASP A 323 -8.55 2.74 4.66
N LEU A 324 -7.30 2.89 4.19
CA LEU A 324 -6.81 2.15 3.02
C LEU A 324 -6.85 0.66 3.25
N ASN A 325 -6.33 0.20 4.40
CA ASN A 325 -6.40 -1.20 4.77
C ASN A 325 -7.86 -1.66 4.84
N ALA A 326 -8.75 -0.87 5.46
CA ALA A 326 -10.17 -1.20 5.56
C ALA A 326 -10.84 -1.35 4.19
N TYR A 327 -10.49 -0.47 3.24
CA TYR A 327 -10.97 -0.51 1.86
C TYR A 327 -10.48 -1.75 1.10
N PHE A 328 -9.17 -2.03 1.14
CA PHE A 328 -8.58 -3.17 0.43
C PHE A 328 -8.93 -4.51 1.06
N ASP A 329 -9.11 -4.55 2.38
CA ASP A 329 -9.48 -5.75 3.13
C ASP A 329 -10.98 -6.01 3.12
N ARG A 330 -11.78 -5.06 2.59
CA ARG A 330 -13.25 -5.11 2.51
C ARG A 330 -13.91 -5.32 3.87
N VAL A 331 -13.33 -4.76 4.92
CA VAL A 331 -13.90 -4.80 6.28
C VAL A 331 -14.81 -3.61 6.57
N MET A 332 -14.81 -2.62 5.68
CA MET A 332 -15.76 -1.50 5.70
C MET A 332 -16.39 -1.34 4.32
N THR A 333 -17.66 -0.92 4.32
CA THR A 333 -18.35 -0.59 3.06
C THR A 333 -17.85 0.74 2.48
N PRO A 334 -17.98 0.94 1.15
CA PRO A 334 -17.75 2.25 0.55
C PRO A 334 -18.56 3.37 1.23
N ASN A 335 -19.81 3.12 1.62
CA ASN A 335 -20.64 4.08 2.37
C ASN A 335 -19.98 4.53 3.66
N GLN A 336 -19.58 3.57 4.50
CA GLN A 336 -18.93 3.89 5.78
C GLN A 336 -17.62 4.64 5.59
N LEU A 337 -16.84 4.30 4.55
CA LEU A 337 -15.60 5.02 4.23
C LEU A 337 -15.86 6.44 3.73
N ILE A 338 -16.94 6.65 2.98
CA ILE A 338 -17.36 7.98 2.55
C ILE A 338 -17.85 8.79 3.75
N GLU A 339 -18.73 8.24 4.58
CA GLU A 339 -19.21 8.91 5.79
C GLU A 339 -18.07 9.29 6.73
N LYS A 340 -17.09 8.40 6.92
CA LYS A 340 -15.94 8.66 7.79
C LYS A 340 -15.00 9.74 7.25
N ASN A 341 -14.69 9.73 5.95
CA ASN A 341 -13.69 10.64 5.37
C ASN A 341 -14.28 11.93 4.80
N PHE A 342 -15.54 11.89 4.37
CA PHE A 342 -16.22 12.97 3.66
C PHE A 342 -17.51 13.42 4.34
N GLY A 343 -17.95 12.77 5.41
CA GLY A 343 -19.24 13.07 6.03
C GLY A 343 -19.39 14.52 6.49
N GLU A 344 -18.31 15.17 6.94
CA GLU A 344 -18.34 16.60 7.30
C GLU A 344 -18.57 17.49 6.07
N ARG A 345 -17.88 17.20 4.95
CA ARG A 345 -18.01 17.93 3.67
C ARG A 345 -19.33 17.64 2.95
N LEU A 346 -19.95 16.49 3.25
CA LEU A 346 -21.28 16.11 2.78
C LEU A 346 -22.38 16.55 3.75
N HIS A 347 -22.01 17.18 4.87
CA HIS A 347 -22.90 17.65 5.92
C HIS A 347 -23.82 16.55 6.48
N LEU A 348 -23.31 15.32 6.60
CA LEU A 348 -24.07 14.16 7.05
C LEU A 348 -24.32 14.21 8.57
N LYS A 349 -25.51 13.80 9.00
CA LYS A 349 -25.82 13.67 10.45
C LYS A 349 -24.88 12.68 11.14
N SER A 350 -24.59 11.55 10.50
CA SER A 350 -23.70 10.50 11.04
C SER A 350 -22.28 11.02 11.32
N ALA A 351 -21.81 12.04 10.60
CA ALA A 351 -20.51 12.65 10.83
C ALA A 351 -20.42 13.37 12.19
N TYR A 352 -21.54 13.90 12.69
CA TYR A 352 -21.63 14.68 13.92
C TYR A 352 -22.12 13.88 15.14
N GLU A 353 -22.79 12.74 14.93
CA GLU A 353 -23.30 11.86 15.99
C GLU A 353 -22.21 11.37 16.96
N LYS A 354 -20.97 11.24 16.46
CA LYS A 354 -19.80 10.86 17.26
C LYS A 354 -19.41 11.92 18.30
N TYR A 355 -19.81 13.18 18.11
CA TYR A 355 -19.49 14.28 19.01
C TYR A 355 -20.61 14.47 20.03
N ARG A 356 -20.33 14.10 21.29
CA ARG A 356 -21.23 14.33 22.42
C ARG A 356 -20.53 15.15 23.49
N LEU A 357 -21.29 16.05 24.10
CA LEU A 357 -20.75 16.87 25.19
C LEU A 357 -20.46 15.98 26.41
N PRO A 358 -19.37 16.27 27.14
CA PRO A 358 -19.13 15.66 28.45
C PRO A 358 -20.27 15.93 29.44
N GLU A 359 -20.50 14.98 30.35
CA GLU A 359 -21.48 15.14 31.42
C GLU A 359 -21.12 16.33 32.33
N GLY A 360 -22.12 17.16 32.66
CA GLY A 360 -21.94 18.35 33.51
C GLY A 360 -21.73 19.67 32.76
N VAL A 361 -21.85 19.67 31.43
CA VAL A 361 -21.92 20.88 30.58
C VAL A 361 -23.37 21.21 30.25
N ASP A 362 -23.80 22.43 30.57
CA ASP A 362 -25.13 22.90 30.19
C ASP A 362 -25.17 23.35 28.72
N PRO A 363 -26.05 22.78 27.87
CA PRO A 363 -26.16 23.16 26.46
C PRO A 363 -26.51 24.65 26.25
N LYS A 364 -27.14 25.28 27.25
CA LYS A 364 -27.49 26.71 27.24
C LYS A 364 -26.26 27.63 27.28
N GLY A 365 -25.13 27.14 27.80
CA GLY A 365 -23.86 27.87 27.85
C GLY A 365 -23.14 27.96 26.51
N ILE A 366 -23.56 27.18 25.51
CA ILE A 366 -22.87 27.05 24.22
C ILE A 366 -23.30 28.17 23.30
N ARG A 367 -22.30 28.92 22.80
CA ARG A 367 -22.51 30.03 21.89
C ARG A 367 -21.64 29.86 20.65
N VAL A 368 -22.28 30.02 19.50
CA VAL A 368 -21.61 30.13 18.20
C VAL A 368 -21.90 31.53 17.68
N ALA A 369 -20.86 32.33 17.51
CA ALA A 369 -20.98 33.72 17.11
C ALA A 369 -19.91 34.07 16.08
N LYS A 370 -20.27 34.93 15.13
CA LYS A 370 -19.32 35.50 14.19
C LYS A 370 -18.53 36.58 14.90
N ASP A 371 -17.21 36.45 14.90
CA ASP A 371 -16.33 37.47 15.43
C ASP A 371 -16.21 38.61 14.40
N HIS A 372 -16.44 39.83 14.86
CA HIS A 372 -16.49 41.03 14.00
C HIS A 372 -15.10 41.48 13.54
N THR A 373 -14.04 41.00 14.18
CA THR A 373 -12.66 41.38 13.86
C THR A 373 -12.12 40.66 12.64
N ASP A 374 -12.33 39.34 12.57
CA ASP A 374 -11.81 38.46 11.52
C ASP A 374 -12.91 37.85 10.64
N ASN A 375 -14.18 38.20 10.88
CA ASN A 375 -15.35 37.68 10.18
C ASN A 375 -15.50 36.15 10.24
N LYS A 376 -14.86 35.51 11.23
CA LYS A 376 -14.87 34.06 11.39
C LYS A 376 -15.90 33.64 12.41
N TRP A 377 -16.56 32.52 12.15
CA TRP A 377 -17.47 31.92 13.13
C TRP A 377 -16.65 31.24 14.22
N LYS A 378 -16.95 31.53 15.49
CA LYS A 378 -16.28 30.95 16.65
C LYS A 378 -17.29 30.32 17.61
N VAL A 379 -16.91 29.18 18.17
CA VAL A 379 -17.67 28.48 19.21
C VAL A 379 -16.97 28.63 20.56
N TYR A 380 -17.75 28.84 21.61
CA TYR A 380 -17.26 28.81 23.00
C TYR A 380 -18.37 28.33 23.94
N VAL A 381 -17.99 27.80 25.10
CA VAL A 381 -18.91 27.44 26.17
C VAL A 381 -18.66 28.32 27.38
N ASP A 382 -19.75 28.88 27.89
CA ASP A 382 -19.81 29.58 29.18
C ASP A 382 -20.45 28.66 30.20
N MET A 383 -19.67 28.15 31.16
CA MET A 383 -20.15 27.25 32.21
C MET A 383 -20.40 27.99 33.54
N GLY A 384 -20.56 29.33 33.49
CA GLY A 384 -20.82 30.15 34.67
C GLY A 384 -19.69 30.06 35.69
N ASP A 385 -20.01 29.57 36.90
CA ASP A 385 -19.05 29.43 38.01
C ASP A 385 -17.88 28.48 37.70
N LYS A 386 -18.04 27.60 36.70
CA LYS A 386 -16.98 26.68 36.24
C LYS A 386 -16.00 27.32 35.25
N GLY A 387 -16.24 28.57 34.86
CA GLY A 387 -15.42 29.33 33.91
C GLY A 387 -15.89 29.23 32.45
N LYS A 388 -15.13 29.85 31.55
CA LYS A 388 -15.43 29.93 30.11
C LYS A 388 -14.28 29.33 29.30
N THR A 389 -14.60 28.65 28.21
CA THR A 389 -13.60 28.14 27.26
C THR A 389 -13.04 29.25 26.39
N ALA A 390 -11.92 28.99 25.71
CA ALA A 390 -11.46 29.86 24.65
C ALA A 390 -12.46 29.85 23.47
N LYS A 391 -12.40 30.91 22.65
CA LYS A 391 -13.16 30.99 21.40
C LYS A 391 -12.39 30.24 20.31
N HIS A 392 -12.97 29.16 19.79
CA HIS A 392 -12.38 28.37 18.70
C HIS A 392 -13.07 28.65 17.37
N GLU A 393 -12.28 28.85 16.32
CA GLU A 393 -12.79 29.00 14.96
C GLU A 393 -13.40 27.67 14.46
N ILE A 394 -14.61 27.73 13.91
CA ILE A 394 -15.26 26.58 13.29
C ILE A 394 -14.98 26.54 11.78
N SER A 395 -14.89 25.33 11.22
CA SER A 395 -14.70 25.17 9.78
C SER A 395 -15.91 25.66 8.99
N PHE A 396 -15.70 25.97 7.70
CA PHE A 396 -16.79 26.33 6.79
C PHE A 396 -17.87 25.24 6.73
N ASP A 397 -17.44 23.97 6.61
CA ASP A 397 -18.34 22.84 6.50
C ASP A 397 -19.19 22.67 7.76
N ASP A 398 -18.60 22.88 8.95
CA ASP A 398 -19.32 22.85 10.23
C ASP A 398 -20.32 24.00 10.37
N GLY A 399 -19.94 25.20 9.93
CA GLY A 399 -20.85 26.34 9.88
C GLY A 399 -22.03 26.09 8.93
N TYR A 400 -21.78 25.53 7.75
CA TYR A 400 -22.82 25.17 6.80
C TYR A 400 -23.75 24.08 7.37
N SER A 401 -23.19 23.05 8.01
CA SER A 401 -23.92 21.99 8.70
C SER A 401 -24.82 22.49 9.82
N LEU A 402 -24.37 23.51 10.55
CA LEU A 402 -25.10 24.12 11.67
C LEU A 402 -26.21 25.08 11.20
N PHE A 403 -25.90 25.98 10.26
CA PHE A 403 -26.80 27.08 9.91
C PHE A 403 -27.73 26.77 8.74
N LYS A 404 -27.27 26.00 7.74
CA LYS A 404 -28.02 25.78 6.49
C LYS A 404 -28.71 24.42 6.46
N THR A 405 -27.96 23.32 6.57
CA THR A 405 -28.55 21.96 6.50
C THR A 405 -29.14 21.51 7.83
N ARG A 406 -28.74 22.13 8.95
CA ARG A 406 -29.15 21.77 10.33
C ARG A 406 -28.91 20.29 10.66
N THR A 407 -27.85 19.72 10.08
CA THR A 407 -27.43 18.34 10.33
C THR A 407 -26.49 18.23 11.52
N ALA A 408 -25.87 19.35 11.94
CA ALA A 408 -25.10 19.47 13.16
C ALA A 408 -25.82 20.35 14.18
N THR A 409 -25.77 19.98 15.46
CA THR A 409 -26.21 20.86 16.56
C THR A 409 -25.05 21.67 17.13
N ARG A 410 -25.37 22.78 17.80
CA ARG A 410 -24.35 23.56 18.53
C ARG A 410 -23.62 22.73 19.59
N GLU A 411 -24.30 21.75 20.20
CA GLU A 411 -23.67 20.83 21.15
C GLU A 411 -22.60 19.97 20.49
N GLN A 412 -22.90 19.43 19.31
CA GLN A 412 -21.97 18.59 18.55
C GLN A 412 -20.75 19.39 18.08
N ILE A 413 -20.97 20.62 17.61
CA ILE A 413 -19.87 21.52 17.22
C ILE A 413 -19.00 21.88 18.43
N ALA A 414 -19.60 22.22 19.58
CA ALA A 414 -18.85 22.47 20.79
C ALA A 414 -18.07 21.23 21.26
N ALA A 415 -18.67 20.03 21.21
CA ALA A 415 -17.98 18.79 21.54
C ALA A 415 -16.81 18.50 20.59
N LYS A 416 -16.91 18.83 19.30
CA LYS A 416 -15.81 18.65 18.35
C LYS A 416 -14.57 19.47 18.71
N TYR A 417 -14.75 20.73 19.11
CA TYR A 417 -13.65 21.69 19.29
C TYR A 417 -13.23 21.90 20.75
N LEU A 418 -14.16 21.80 21.70
CA LEU A 418 -13.97 22.29 23.07
C LEU A 418 -13.87 21.17 24.11
N THR A 419 -14.10 19.90 23.75
CA THR A 419 -14.01 18.75 24.67
C THR A 419 -12.73 18.73 25.53
N PRO A 420 -11.51 18.93 24.98
CA PRO A 420 -10.31 18.91 25.83
C PRO A 420 -10.28 20.06 26.86
N GLU A 421 -10.71 21.26 26.48
CA GLU A 421 -10.77 22.42 27.38
C GLU A 421 -11.85 22.27 28.45
N ILE A 422 -13.02 21.77 28.05
CA ILE A 422 -14.14 21.47 28.95
C ILE A 422 -13.69 20.46 30.02
N ASN A 423 -13.04 19.37 29.60
CA ASN A 423 -12.54 18.35 30.52
C ASN A 423 -11.47 18.91 31.47
N GLY A 424 -10.60 19.80 30.96
CA GLY A 424 -9.64 20.54 31.78
C GLY A 424 -10.30 21.42 32.84
N LEU A 425 -11.35 22.15 32.50
CA LEU A 425 -12.08 23.01 33.43
C LEU A 425 -12.88 22.19 34.47
N LEU A 426 -13.53 21.11 34.05
CA LEU A 426 -14.26 20.21 34.94
C LEU A 426 -13.34 19.51 35.93
N SER A 427 -12.18 19.00 35.48
CA SER A 427 -11.18 18.37 36.34
C SER A 427 -10.49 19.35 37.29
N ALA A 428 -10.22 20.58 36.85
CA ALA A 428 -9.68 21.63 37.72
C ALA A 428 -10.65 22.00 38.84
N GLN A 429 -11.96 21.94 38.57
CA GLN A 429 -12.98 22.22 39.57
C GLN A 429 -13.14 21.08 40.59
N THR A 430 -13.15 19.81 40.16
CA THR A 430 -13.18 18.68 41.10
C THR A 430 -11.95 18.69 42.00
N ALA A 431 -10.76 18.97 41.45
CA ALA A 431 -9.53 19.10 42.24
C ALA A 431 -9.57 20.27 43.25
N LYS A 432 -10.23 21.39 42.92
CA LYS A 432 -10.45 22.49 43.87
C LYS A 432 -11.42 22.10 44.98
N LEU A 433 -12.50 21.39 44.65
CA LEU A 433 -13.49 20.92 45.63
C LEU A 433 -12.88 19.90 46.60
N GLU A 434 -12.12 18.92 46.08
CA GLU A 434 -11.40 17.92 46.88
C GLU A 434 -10.41 18.58 47.85
N LYS A 435 -9.59 19.53 47.39
CA LYS A 435 -8.68 20.28 48.26
C LYS A 435 -9.41 21.08 49.34
N SER A 436 -10.57 21.65 49.01
CA SER A 436 -11.37 22.40 49.99
C SER A 436 -12.06 21.51 51.02
N ASN A 437 -12.42 20.28 50.64
CA ASN A 437 -12.99 19.29 51.54
C ASN A 437 -11.92 18.65 52.44
N SER A 438 -10.70 18.42 51.94
CA SER A 438 -9.59 17.89 52.74
C SER A 438 -9.00 18.90 53.73
N MET A 439 -9.27 20.20 53.56
CA MET A 439 -8.87 21.25 54.52
C MET A 439 -9.95 21.54 55.59
N LYS A 440 -11.14 20.94 55.46
CA LYS A 440 -12.26 21.08 56.41
C LYS A 440 -12.45 19.86 57.32
N MET A 441 -11.66 18.81 57.13
CA MET A 441 -11.46 17.69 58.06
C MET A 441 -10.14 17.90 58.79
#